data_AF-A0A1W9UYY7-F1
#
_entry.id   AF-A0A1W9UYY7-F1
#
_cell.length_a   1.000
_cell.length_b   1.000
_cell.length_c   1.000
_cell.angle_alpha   90.00
_cell.angle_beta   90.00
_cell.angle_gamma   90.00
#
_symmetry.space_group_name_H-M   'P 1'
#
loop_
_entity.id
_entity.type
_entity.pdbx_description
1 polymer ?
#
loop_
_entity_poly.entity_id
_entity_poly.type
_entity_poly.pdbx_seq_one_letter_code
_entity_poly.pdbx_strand_id
1 'polypeptide(L)'
;MYSLGKKNRRKNFYRLSNFIVLVLISSFLLSCSPSIEQDNEVLITPSHTLAAPTSTPVSIPKLMIGKEVPKDIAEYVISALEGQVQLTEDEETVSLFIRAGTQNPVANWIYALAVPFPTVMDGISEQKLRAIWTGKVYDDLSGTLLKMDEETLRVFTAIWGKPAENSILIDNEISDTEYEVDFDQQALYLIPFGDIKPQWKILKINEQSPIQKEFDPFSYPLTVSFNIQSFSGEEDDANFPIQSSSIFTNRDSSKLTDIMLTGVTALVRGTALVMEQKGVLYPGEDIRSQTRAVDFMHVNNEVPFTIDCPYPELNSKKGLVFCSDTRYYDLLEDIGTDIIEVSGDHFSDYGVEGAFYTLNLYDQKKTPYYGGGRNAEDARQPLLLEHNGNKIAMLGCNGKNNKYYAPADENTPGAILCDFDWLESDIAQLKSEGYVVIVTFQHVEYYSYEAQPILVEDFGHAAAAGADIVSGSQSHQAHGFAFQNGAFIHYGLGNLFFDQYKYCAGSVCDYGFMDRHIIYEGRHINTEIIPIRFIDMARPRLMTLEEKEVFLDIIFNASNWAIEDYSLEKK
;
A
#
# COMPACT_ATOMS: atom_id res chain seq x y z
N MET A 1 -59.88 41.50 10.70
CA MET A 1 -60.09 42.72 9.90
C MET A 1 -58.83 42.97 9.08
N TYR A 2 -58.98 42.95 7.75
CA TYR A 2 -58.10 43.40 6.65
C TYR A 2 -56.62 42.94 6.61
N SER A 3 -56.19 42.03 5.71
CA SER A 3 -56.06 42.14 4.22
C SER A 3 -54.68 42.69 3.84
N LEU A 4 -53.90 42.24 2.83
CA LEU A 4 -53.99 41.29 1.71
C LEU A 4 -52.57 41.18 1.11
N GLY A 5 -52.23 40.10 0.40
CA GLY A 5 -50.99 40.09 -0.41
C GLY A 5 -50.59 38.78 -1.09
N LYS A 6 -51.50 38.03 -1.73
CA LYS A 6 -51.15 36.97 -2.69
C LYS A 6 -50.79 37.59 -4.06
N LYS A 7 -49.78 37.05 -4.74
CA LYS A 7 -49.77 36.98 -6.22
C LYS A 7 -49.15 35.67 -6.73
N ASN A 8 -50.02 34.89 -7.38
CA ASN A 8 -49.74 33.78 -8.28
C ASN A 8 -48.84 34.19 -9.46
N ARG A 9 -48.07 33.22 -9.98
CA ARG A 9 -48.07 32.91 -11.43
C ARG A 9 -47.65 31.46 -11.69
N ARG A 10 -48.64 30.66 -12.13
CA ARG A 10 -48.46 29.46 -12.96
C ARG A 10 -47.99 29.89 -14.36
N LYS A 11 -47.21 29.03 -15.03
CA LYS A 11 -47.49 28.59 -16.42
C LYS A 11 -46.61 27.40 -16.83
N ASN A 12 -47.29 26.35 -17.27
CA ASN A 12 -46.82 25.16 -17.99
C ASN A 12 -46.28 25.51 -19.39
N PHE A 13 -45.43 24.64 -19.96
CA PHE A 13 -45.41 24.15 -21.36
C PHE A 13 -44.37 22.99 -21.43
N TYR A 14 -44.74 21.71 -21.50
CA TYR A 14 -45.07 20.85 -22.67
C TYR A 14 -43.98 20.74 -23.78
N ARG A 15 -43.38 19.53 -23.84
CA ARG A 15 -43.07 18.62 -24.98
C ARG A 15 -42.48 19.16 -26.30
N LEU A 16 -41.40 18.51 -26.76
CA LEU A 16 -41.07 17.90 -28.09
C LEU A 16 -39.53 17.79 -28.17
N SER A 17 -38.80 16.90 -28.86
CA SER A 17 -39.04 15.87 -29.89
C SER A 17 -37.74 15.03 -29.94
N ASN A 18 -37.80 13.69 -29.92
CA ASN A 18 -37.59 12.77 -31.06
C ASN A 18 -36.29 12.87 -31.90
N PHE A 19 -35.59 11.72 -31.94
CA PHE A 19 -34.89 11.09 -33.08
C PHE A 19 -33.61 11.75 -33.66
N ILE A 20 -32.49 11.02 -33.64
CA ILE A 20 -31.93 10.31 -34.81
C ILE A 20 -30.76 9.42 -34.33
N VAL A 21 -30.89 8.12 -34.54
CA VAL A 21 -29.81 7.12 -34.61
C VAL A 21 -29.77 6.68 -36.08
N LEU A 22 -28.61 6.69 -36.72
CA LEU A 22 -28.44 6.00 -38.00
C LEU A 22 -27.00 5.49 -38.18
N VAL A 23 -26.95 4.16 -38.20
CA VAL A 23 -25.87 3.25 -38.58
C VAL A 23 -25.71 3.27 -40.11
N LEU A 24 -24.49 3.18 -40.63
CA LEU A 24 -24.23 2.83 -42.04
C LEU A 24 -23.08 1.83 -42.16
N ILE A 25 -23.42 0.64 -42.67
CA ILE A 25 -22.53 -0.43 -43.13
C ILE A 25 -22.90 -0.75 -44.59
N SER A 26 -21.89 -1.16 -45.37
CA SER A 26 -21.88 -1.98 -46.61
C SER A 26 -21.71 -1.30 -48.00
N SER A 27 -20.48 -1.47 -48.52
CA SER A 27 -20.06 -2.32 -49.66
C SER A 27 -20.73 -2.28 -51.05
N PHE A 28 -19.87 -2.03 -52.05
CA PHE A 28 -19.75 -2.59 -53.43
C PHE A 28 -20.95 -2.63 -54.39
N LEU A 29 -20.76 -2.09 -55.61
CA LEU A 29 -20.85 -2.83 -56.88
C LEU A 29 -20.42 -2.00 -58.12
N LEU A 30 -19.91 -2.75 -59.10
CA LEU A 30 -19.40 -2.41 -60.43
C LEU A 30 -20.31 -1.54 -61.31
N SER A 31 -19.71 -0.74 -62.20
CA SER A 31 -20.26 -0.55 -63.57
C SER A 31 -19.19 -0.15 -64.60
N CYS A 32 -19.25 -0.83 -65.74
CA CYS A 32 -18.43 -0.65 -66.95
C CYS A 32 -18.98 0.46 -67.87
N SER A 33 -18.09 0.89 -68.78
CA SER A 33 -18.30 1.32 -70.19
C SER A 33 -17.95 2.80 -70.49
N PRO A 34 -17.68 3.18 -71.75
CA PRO A 34 -16.74 2.58 -72.70
C PRO A 34 -15.74 3.61 -73.26
N SER A 35 -14.75 3.07 -73.96
CA SER A 35 -13.61 3.68 -74.64
C SER A 35 -13.97 4.48 -75.90
N ILE A 36 -13.29 5.62 -76.09
CA ILE A 36 -13.18 6.34 -77.37
C ILE A 36 -11.70 6.28 -77.79
N GLU A 37 -11.46 5.69 -78.96
CA GLU A 37 -10.19 5.72 -79.68
C GLU A 37 -9.92 7.11 -80.25
N GLN A 38 -8.70 7.60 -80.05
CA GLN A 38 -8.10 8.58 -80.94
C GLN A 38 -6.66 8.16 -81.23
N ASP A 39 -6.43 7.79 -82.49
CA ASP A 39 -5.12 7.65 -83.11
C ASP A 39 -4.34 8.98 -82.97
N ASN A 40 -3.05 8.89 -82.65
CA ASN A 40 -2.01 9.37 -83.55
C ASN A 40 -0.58 9.08 -83.04
N GLU A 41 0.19 8.54 -83.99
CA GLU A 41 1.63 8.67 -84.20
C GLU A 41 2.61 8.20 -83.13
N VAL A 42 3.16 7.01 -83.42
CA VAL A 42 4.31 6.39 -82.76
C VAL A 42 5.59 7.16 -83.09
N LEU A 43 6.11 7.90 -82.10
CA LEU A 43 7.52 8.27 -82.04
C LEU A 43 8.28 7.16 -81.30
N ILE A 44 9.13 6.42 -82.01
CA ILE A 44 9.99 5.39 -81.41
C ILE A 44 11.15 6.08 -80.68
N THR A 45 10.99 6.31 -79.39
CA THR A 45 12.10 6.63 -78.47
C THR A 45 12.58 5.31 -77.84
N PRO A 46 13.89 5.03 -77.74
CA PRO A 46 14.37 3.83 -77.07
C PRO A 46 13.93 3.86 -75.61
N SER A 47 13.03 2.95 -75.24
CA SER A 47 12.62 2.75 -73.87
C SER A 47 13.80 2.13 -73.13
N HIS A 48 14.53 2.95 -72.36
CA HIS A 48 15.32 2.43 -71.27
C HIS A 48 14.32 1.84 -70.26
N THR A 49 14.19 0.51 -70.25
CA THR A 49 13.62 -0.21 -69.12
C THR A 49 14.42 0.20 -67.89
N LEU A 50 13.86 1.10 -67.08
CA LEU A 50 14.28 1.28 -65.70
C LEU A 50 14.11 -0.08 -65.05
N ALA A 51 15.22 -0.68 -64.64
CA ALA A 51 15.20 -1.87 -63.82
C ALA A 51 14.26 -1.62 -62.64
N ALA A 52 13.34 -2.55 -62.39
CA ALA A 52 12.61 -2.55 -61.13
C ALA A 52 13.62 -2.44 -60.00
N PRO A 53 13.40 -1.57 -58.98
CA PRO A 53 14.32 -1.46 -57.88
C PRO A 53 14.50 -2.85 -57.28
N THR A 54 15.71 -3.39 -57.43
CA THR A 54 16.13 -4.61 -56.75
C THR A 54 15.87 -4.36 -55.27
N SER A 55 15.01 -5.14 -54.62
CA SER A 55 14.83 -5.06 -53.17
C SER A 55 16.20 -5.35 -52.55
N THR A 56 16.90 -4.31 -52.11
CA THR A 56 18.09 -4.46 -51.29
C THR A 56 17.66 -5.33 -50.11
N PRO A 57 18.37 -6.43 -49.78
CA PRO A 57 18.04 -7.19 -48.58
C PRO A 57 18.05 -6.21 -47.41
N VAL A 58 16.90 -6.06 -46.75
CA VAL A 58 16.79 -5.23 -45.55
C VAL A 58 17.68 -5.90 -44.52
N SER A 59 18.85 -5.31 -44.25
CA SER A 59 19.75 -5.79 -43.21
C SER A 59 19.03 -5.66 -41.87
N ILE A 60 18.84 -6.78 -41.17
CA ILE A 60 18.29 -6.77 -39.81
C ILE A 60 19.23 -5.89 -38.95
N PRO A 61 18.71 -4.83 -38.29
CA PRO A 61 19.52 -3.98 -37.44
C PRO A 61 20.19 -4.80 -36.33
N LYS A 62 21.46 -4.50 -36.05
CA LYS A 62 22.18 -5.07 -34.91
C LYS A 62 21.97 -4.21 -33.66
N LEU A 63 21.47 -4.82 -32.59
CA LEU A 63 21.20 -4.19 -31.30
C LEU A 63 22.28 -4.59 -30.29
N MET A 64 22.86 -3.59 -29.62
CA MET A 64 23.74 -3.78 -28.46
C MET A 64 23.04 -3.29 -27.19
N ILE A 65 23.16 -4.07 -26.12
CA ILE A 65 22.60 -3.75 -24.81
C ILE A 65 23.70 -3.09 -23.97
N GLY A 66 23.44 -1.87 -23.49
CA GLY A 66 24.34 -1.18 -22.57
C GLY A 66 24.57 -1.99 -21.29
N LYS A 67 25.78 -1.94 -20.74
CA LYS A 67 26.14 -2.68 -19.51
C LYS A 67 25.40 -2.16 -18.28
N GLU A 68 24.91 -0.94 -18.37
CA GLU A 68 24.09 -0.25 -17.39
C GLU A 68 22.60 -0.57 -17.50
N VAL A 69 22.16 -1.30 -18.54
CA VAL A 69 20.75 -1.63 -18.71
C VAL A 69 20.39 -2.77 -17.76
N PRO A 70 19.38 -2.60 -16.89
CA PRO A 70 18.96 -3.66 -16.00
C PRO A 70 18.54 -4.92 -16.74
N LYS A 71 18.78 -6.08 -16.14
CA LYS A 71 18.54 -7.38 -16.77
C LYS A 71 17.10 -7.54 -17.26
N ASP A 72 16.13 -7.14 -16.44
CA ASP A 72 14.70 -7.25 -16.77
C ASP A 72 14.32 -6.35 -17.96
N ILE A 73 14.93 -5.17 -18.07
CA ILE A 73 14.72 -4.27 -19.21
C ILE A 73 15.35 -4.87 -20.47
N ALA A 74 16.55 -5.44 -20.35
CA ALA A 74 17.22 -6.14 -21.44
C ALA A 74 16.35 -7.30 -21.96
N GLU A 75 15.81 -8.13 -21.07
CA GLU A 75 14.91 -9.23 -21.41
C GLU A 75 13.62 -8.75 -22.09
N TYR A 76 12.97 -7.71 -21.53
CA TYR A 76 11.79 -7.10 -22.12
C TYR A 76 12.06 -6.60 -23.55
N VAL A 77 13.16 -5.87 -23.76
CA VAL A 77 13.51 -5.31 -25.07
C VAL A 77 13.86 -6.40 -26.09
N ILE A 78 14.60 -7.42 -25.66
CA ILE A 78 14.91 -8.58 -26.51
C ILE A 78 13.61 -9.26 -26.96
N SER A 79 12.67 -9.48 -26.03
CA SER A 79 11.38 -10.08 -26.34
C SER A 79 10.53 -9.20 -27.25
N ALA A 80 10.49 -7.89 -27.00
CA ALA A 80 9.70 -6.94 -27.78
C ALA A 80 10.20 -6.78 -29.22
N LEU A 81 11.49 -7.01 -29.46
CA LEU A 81 12.15 -6.90 -30.76
C LEU A 81 12.51 -8.26 -31.38
N GLU A 82 11.92 -9.34 -30.88
CA GLU A 82 12.20 -10.68 -31.38
C GLU A 82 11.94 -10.77 -32.90
N GLY A 83 12.95 -11.26 -33.64
CA GLY A 83 12.90 -11.35 -35.11
C GLY A 83 13.07 -10.04 -35.86
N GLN A 84 13.17 -8.90 -35.16
CA GLN A 84 13.31 -7.56 -35.74
C GLN A 84 14.73 -7.02 -35.62
N VAL A 85 15.51 -7.51 -34.66
CA VAL A 85 16.92 -7.15 -34.45
C VAL A 85 17.79 -8.38 -34.27
N GLN A 86 19.09 -8.23 -34.48
CA GLN A 86 20.11 -9.23 -34.16
C GLN A 86 20.99 -8.70 -33.02
N LEU A 87 21.14 -9.45 -31.93
CA LEU A 87 22.03 -9.03 -30.83
C LEU A 87 23.51 -9.03 -31.28
N THR A 88 24.26 -8.03 -30.83
CA THR A 88 25.70 -7.91 -31.06
C THR A 88 26.41 -7.37 -29.82
N GLU A 89 27.62 -7.85 -29.56
CA GLU A 89 28.57 -7.25 -28.62
C GLU A 89 29.66 -6.43 -29.34
N ASP A 90 29.69 -6.50 -30.67
CA ASP A 90 30.67 -5.83 -31.50
C ASP A 90 30.26 -4.38 -31.79
N GLU A 91 30.98 -3.46 -31.15
CA GLU A 91 30.80 -2.01 -31.29
C GLU A 91 31.06 -1.49 -32.72
N GLU A 92 31.78 -2.23 -33.57
CA GLU A 92 32.04 -1.80 -34.95
C GLU A 92 30.86 -2.09 -35.89
N THR A 93 29.98 -3.04 -35.51
CA THR A 93 28.88 -3.47 -36.38
C THR A 93 27.48 -3.12 -35.86
N VAL A 94 27.41 -2.59 -34.65
CA VAL A 94 26.17 -2.12 -34.03
C VAL A 94 25.49 -1.02 -34.84
N SER A 95 24.17 -1.12 -34.98
CA SER A 95 23.34 -0.08 -35.55
C SER A 95 22.45 0.59 -34.51
N LEU A 96 22.08 -0.13 -33.44
CA LEU A 96 21.18 0.33 -32.38
C LEU A 96 21.77 0.05 -31.01
N PHE A 97 21.53 0.95 -30.06
CA PHE A 97 21.87 0.74 -28.65
C PHE A 97 20.66 0.98 -27.76
N ILE A 98 20.48 0.12 -26.76
CA ILE A 98 19.68 0.48 -25.59
C ILE A 98 20.62 0.94 -24.47
N ARG A 99 20.36 2.14 -23.94
CA ARG A 99 21.16 2.79 -22.89
C ARG A 99 20.28 3.67 -22.02
N ALA A 100 20.82 4.14 -20.89
CA ALA A 100 20.15 5.16 -20.09
C ALA A 100 20.00 6.47 -20.89
N GLY A 101 18.79 7.03 -20.92
CA GLY A 101 18.48 8.26 -21.65
C GLY A 101 17.00 8.65 -21.56
N THR A 102 16.73 9.96 -21.67
CA THR A 102 15.41 10.55 -21.40
C THR A 102 14.55 10.77 -22.65
N GLN A 103 15.13 10.70 -23.84
CA GLN A 103 14.40 10.95 -25.09
C GLN A 103 13.72 9.67 -25.58
N ASN A 104 12.40 9.72 -25.79
CA ASN A 104 11.59 8.59 -26.27
C ASN A 104 11.86 7.27 -25.51
N PRO A 105 11.65 7.24 -24.17
CA PRO A 105 11.97 6.09 -23.36
C PRO A 105 11.13 4.88 -23.72
N VAL A 106 11.77 3.71 -23.80
CA VAL A 106 11.11 2.40 -23.95
C VAL A 106 10.85 1.75 -22.59
N ALA A 107 11.61 2.14 -21.56
CA ALA A 107 11.44 1.72 -20.18
C ALA A 107 11.78 2.85 -19.18
N ASN A 108 11.10 2.84 -18.03
CA ASN A 108 11.41 3.63 -16.85
C ASN A 108 11.61 2.67 -15.68
N TRP A 109 12.81 2.66 -15.10
CA TRP A 109 13.13 1.82 -13.95
C TRP A 109 13.17 2.67 -12.69
N ILE A 110 12.42 2.26 -11.67
CA ILE A 110 12.29 3.01 -10.43
C ILE A 110 13.09 2.33 -9.34
N TYR A 111 13.97 3.09 -8.69
CA TYR A 111 14.69 2.68 -7.49
C TYR A 111 14.09 3.35 -6.26
N ALA A 112 14.20 2.74 -5.09
CA ALA A 112 13.82 3.30 -3.82
C ALA A 112 15.06 3.56 -2.96
N LEU A 113 14.98 4.63 -2.16
CA LEU A 113 15.95 4.89 -1.10
C LEU A 113 15.44 4.26 0.19
N ALA A 114 16.05 3.15 0.59
CA ALA A 114 15.68 2.39 1.76
C ALA A 114 16.64 2.63 2.94
N VAL A 115 16.13 2.44 4.13
CA VAL A 115 16.87 2.37 5.39
C VAL A 115 16.27 1.26 6.24
N PRO A 116 16.99 0.70 7.22
CA PRO A 116 16.41 -0.28 8.12
C PRO A 116 15.14 0.27 8.78
N PHE A 117 14.12 -0.58 8.96
CA PHE A 117 12.81 -0.18 9.49
C PHE A 117 12.85 0.73 10.74
N PRO A 118 13.68 0.48 11.78
CA PRO A 118 13.74 1.33 12.99
C PRO A 118 14.48 2.67 12.78
N THR A 119 14.35 3.26 11.60
CA THR A 119 14.90 4.59 11.31
C THR A 119 13.84 5.68 11.52
N VAL A 120 14.16 6.66 12.37
CA VAL A 120 13.27 7.78 12.68
C VAL A 120 13.08 8.74 11.49
N MET A 121 14.15 9.03 10.75
CA MET A 121 14.14 9.92 9.58
C MET A 121 13.12 9.46 8.52
N ASP A 122 12.33 10.40 7.97
CA ASP A 122 11.29 10.11 6.97
C ASP A 122 11.69 10.40 5.52
N GLY A 123 12.71 11.24 5.31
CA GLY A 123 13.11 11.62 3.97
C GLY A 123 14.32 12.53 3.93
N ILE A 124 14.87 12.69 2.72
CA ILE A 124 16.00 13.57 2.43
C ILE A 124 15.74 14.38 1.16
N SER A 125 16.56 15.40 0.90
CA SER A 125 16.55 16.08 -0.39
C SER A 125 17.42 15.37 -1.42
N GLU A 126 17.09 15.53 -2.70
CA GLU A 126 17.94 15.05 -3.79
C GLU A 126 19.38 15.60 -3.69
N GLN A 127 19.52 16.87 -3.27
CA GLN A 127 20.82 17.51 -3.09
C GLN A 127 21.68 16.76 -2.07
N LYS A 128 21.10 16.33 -0.94
CA LYS A 128 21.80 15.55 0.08
C LYS A 128 22.22 14.19 -0.50
N LEU A 129 21.32 13.49 -1.19
CA LEU A 129 21.62 12.19 -1.81
C LEU A 129 22.80 12.27 -2.79
N ARG A 130 22.79 13.25 -3.70
CA ARG A 130 23.88 13.48 -4.67
C ARG A 130 25.20 13.89 -4.01
N ALA A 131 25.11 14.60 -2.90
CA ALA A 131 26.29 14.97 -2.14
C ALA A 131 26.95 13.75 -1.48
N ILE A 132 26.18 12.79 -0.95
CA ILE A 132 26.72 11.52 -0.44
C ILE A 132 27.41 10.72 -1.55
N TRP A 133 26.79 10.62 -2.74
CA TRP A 133 27.40 9.98 -3.92
C TRP A 133 28.78 10.56 -4.25
N THR A 134 28.91 11.89 -4.14
CA THR A 134 30.15 12.63 -4.41
C THR A 134 31.09 12.77 -3.19
N GLY A 135 30.81 12.05 -2.09
CA GLY A 135 31.68 11.98 -0.91
C GLY A 135 31.64 13.22 -0.01
N LYS A 136 30.62 14.08 -0.15
CA LYS A 136 30.39 15.20 0.77
C LYS A 136 29.65 14.71 2.02
N VAL A 137 30.14 15.13 3.18
CA VAL A 137 29.62 14.75 4.48
C VAL A 137 28.69 15.85 5.00
N TYR A 138 27.55 15.44 5.58
CA TYR A 138 26.68 16.31 6.37
C TYR A 138 26.71 15.86 7.83
N ASP A 139 26.53 16.80 8.77
CA ASP A 139 26.60 16.50 10.20
C ASP A 139 25.53 15.48 10.65
N ASP A 140 24.36 15.48 10.02
CA ASP A 140 23.23 14.57 10.31
C ASP A 140 23.33 13.20 9.59
N LEU A 141 24.27 13.05 8.66
CA LEU A 141 24.49 11.82 7.87
C LEU A 141 25.99 11.47 7.81
N SER A 142 26.73 11.84 8.86
CA SER A 142 28.17 11.68 8.90
C SER A 142 28.54 10.20 9.02
N GLY A 143 29.32 9.70 8.07
CA GLY A 143 29.69 8.27 8.01
C GLY A 143 28.66 7.36 7.35
N THR A 144 27.52 7.89 6.91
CA THR A 144 26.51 7.12 6.17
C THR A 144 27.00 6.82 4.75
N LEU A 145 27.04 5.54 4.39
CA LEU A 145 27.42 5.07 3.07
C LEU A 145 26.18 4.70 2.24
N LEU A 146 26.31 4.79 0.92
CA LEU A 146 25.31 4.24 0.00
C LEU A 146 25.62 2.78 -0.27
N LYS A 147 24.66 1.89 -0.01
CA LYS A 147 24.77 0.46 -0.22
C LYS A 147 23.86 0.03 -1.36
N MET A 148 24.38 -0.75 -2.32
CA MET A 148 23.66 -1.20 -3.52
C MET A 148 24.39 -2.39 -4.16
N ASP A 149 23.73 -3.07 -5.08
CA ASP A 149 24.35 -4.11 -5.90
C ASP A 149 25.20 -3.52 -7.05
N GLU A 150 25.97 -4.38 -7.72
CA GLU A 150 26.81 -3.96 -8.85
C GLU A 150 25.99 -3.44 -10.05
N GLU A 151 24.77 -3.94 -10.26
CA GLU A 151 23.91 -3.52 -11.36
C GLU A 151 23.41 -2.09 -11.18
N THR A 152 22.87 -1.79 -10.00
CA THR A 152 22.48 -0.45 -9.58
C THR A 152 23.66 0.51 -9.62
N LEU A 153 24.85 0.08 -9.18
CA LEU A 153 26.06 0.90 -9.29
C LEU A 153 26.39 1.26 -10.74
N ARG A 154 26.28 0.31 -11.69
CA ARG A 154 26.50 0.59 -13.12
C ARG A 154 25.49 1.61 -13.66
N VAL A 155 24.21 1.46 -13.30
CA VAL A 155 23.13 2.37 -13.70
C VAL A 155 23.42 3.79 -13.23
N PHE A 156 23.64 3.98 -11.93
CA PHE A 156 23.86 5.31 -11.37
C PHE A 156 25.22 5.90 -11.74
N THR A 157 26.25 5.08 -11.99
CA THR A 157 27.51 5.56 -12.56
C THR A 157 27.32 6.11 -13.97
N ALA A 158 26.44 5.51 -14.79
CA ALA A 158 26.17 6.01 -16.14
C ALA A 158 25.47 7.37 -16.13
N ILE A 159 24.54 7.61 -15.20
CA ILE A 159 23.75 8.85 -15.17
C ILE A 159 24.29 9.95 -14.23
N TRP A 160 25.01 9.59 -13.17
CA TRP A 160 25.55 10.54 -12.18
C TRP A 160 27.08 10.65 -12.24
N GLY A 161 27.74 9.82 -13.04
CA GLY A 161 29.20 9.72 -13.10
C GLY A 161 29.78 8.90 -11.95
N LYS A 162 31.10 8.69 -11.99
CA LYS A 162 31.81 7.85 -11.00
C LYS A 162 31.60 8.39 -9.57
N PRO A 163 31.22 7.54 -8.59
CA PRO A 163 31.12 7.96 -7.20
C PRO A 163 32.49 8.29 -6.60
N ALA A 164 32.49 8.99 -5.47
CA ALA A 164 33.70 9.22 -4.70
C ALA A 164 34.28 7.91 -4.15
N GLU A 165 35.59 7.90 -3.90
CA GLU A 165 36.24 6.74 -3.25
C GLU A 165 35.64 6.52 -1.85
N ASN A 166 35.28 5.28 -1.56
CA ASN A 166 34.67 4.86 -0.29
C ASN A 166 33.30 5.45 0.04
N SER A 167 32.56 6.04 -0.92
CA SER A 167 31.16 6.45 -0.67
C SER A 167 30.12 5.35 -0.90
N ILE A 168 30.53 4.25 -1.56
CA ILE A 168 29.67 3.12 -1.92
C ILE A 168 30.13 1.83 -1.24
N LEU A 169 29.17 1.07 -0.71
CA LEU A 169 29.32 -0.33 -0.32
C LEU A 169 28.58 -1.21 -1.33
N ILE A 170 29.28 -2.16 -1.94
CA ILE A 170 28.67 -3.12 -2.86
C ILE A 170 28.18 -4.32 -2.05
N ASP A 171 26.92 -4.68 -2.25
CA ASP A 171 26.30 -5.88 -1.71
C ASP A 171 25.36 -6.47 -2.75
N ASN A 172 25.79 -7.59 -3.34
CA ASN A 172 25.05 -8.25 -4.42
C ASN A 172 23.94 -9.17 -3.88
N GLU A 173 23.88 -9.41 -2.56
CA GLU A 173 22.86 -10.24 -1.93
C GLU A 173 21.64 -9.40 -1.53
N ILE A 174 21.71 -8.06 -1.62
CA ILE A 174 20.64 -7.16 -1.15
C ILE A 174 19.26 -7.41 -1.79
N SER A 175 19.28 -7.85 -3.06
CA SER A 175 18.08 -8.18 -3.84
C SER A 175 17.60 -9.62 -3.62
N ASP A 176 18.34 -10.43 -2.86
CA ASP A 176 17.94 -11.79 -2.54
C ASP A 176 16.72 -11.81 -1.62
N THR A 177 15.83 -12.78 -1.86
CA THR A 177 14.61 -12.97 -1.07
C THR A 177 14.91 -13.32 0.39
N GLU A 178 16.04 -13.97 0.64
CA GLU A 178 16.50 -14.38 1.98
C GLU A 178 17.37 -13.31 2.67
N TYR A 179 17.65 -12.17 2.01
CA TYR A 179 18.52 -11.15 2.61
C TYR A 179 17.88 -10.52 3.85
N GLU A 180 18.62 -10.60 4.95
CA GLU A 180 18.26 -10.04 6.24
C GLU A 180 18.81 -8.62 6.40
N VAL A 181 17.96 -7.72 6.88
CA VAL A 181 18.34 -6.32 7.11
C VAL A 181 19.01 -6.21 8.47
N ASP A 182 20.25 -5.75 8.48
CA ASP A 182 20.93 -5.34 9.71
C ASP A 182 20.30 -4.03 10.23
N PHE A 183 19.55 -4.13 11.34
CA PHE A 183 18.87 -3.01 11.96
C PHE A 183 19.81 -2.06 12.73
N ASP A 184 21.03 -2.48 13.07
CA ASP A 184 22.06 -1.64 13.71
C ASP A 184 22.87 -0.85 12.66
N GLN A 185 22.80 -1.25 11.39
CA GLN A 185 23.59 -0.64 10.33
C GLN A 185 23.01 0.72 9.88
N GLN A 186 23.80 1.78 10.08
CA GLN A 186 23.49 3.11 9.55
C GLN A 186 23.95 3.26 8.09
N ALA A 187 23.14 2.76 7.15
CA ALA A 187 23.38 2.90 5.72
C ALA A 187 22.11 3.35 4.96
N LEU A 188 22.33 4.02 3.83
CA LEU A 188 21.30 4.32 2.85
C LEU A 188 21.37 3.28 1.74
N TYR A 189 20.27 2.60 1.48
CA TYR A 189 20.20 1.54 0.50
C TYR A 189 19.53 2.04 -0.76
N LEU A 190 20.13 1.78 -1.92
CA LEU A 190 19.54 2.09 -3.21
C LEU A 190 19.16 0.78 -3.89
N ILE A 191 17.86 0.47 -3.89
CA ILE A 191 17.32 -0.82 -4.35
C ILE A 191 16.27 -0.61 -5.44
N PRO A 192 16.13 -1.50 -6.43
CA PRO A 192 14.98 -1.52 -7.33
C PRO A 192 13.64 -1.58 -6.56
N PHE A 193 12.58 -0.97 -7.10
CA PHE A 193 11.24 -1.01 -6.49
C PHE A 193 10.74 -2.45 -6.25
N GLY A 194 11.04 -3.37 -7.17
CA GLY A 194 10.64 -4.78 -7.06
C GLY A 194 11.20 -5.50 -5.81
N ASP A 195 12.34 -5.01 -5.30
CA ASP A 195 13.12 -5.60 -4.22
C ASP A 195 12.76 -5.02 -2.84
N ILE A 196 11.80 -4.10 -2.80
CA ILE A 196 11.26 -3.58 -1.54
C ILE A 196 10.61 -4.72 -0.75
N LYS A 197 10.96 -4.79 0.53
CA LYS A 197 10.47 -5.76 1.51
C LYS A 197 10.13 -5.09 2.84
N PRO A 198 9.30 -5.71 3.69
CA PRO A 198 8.78 -5.09 4.91
C PRO A 198 9.83 -4.60 5.92
N GLN A 199 11.01 -5.21 5.94
CA GLN A 199 12.13 -4.83 6.82
C GLN A 199 12.76 -3.48 6.46
N TRP A 200 12.39 -2.89 5.32
CA TRP A 200 12.84 -1.57 4.91
C TRP A 200 11.81 -0.51 5.28
N LYS A 201 12.31 0.65 5.72
CA LYS A 201 11.58 1.91 5.61
C LYS A 201 12.03 2.61 4.32
N ILE A 202 11.07 3.04 3.50
CA ILE A 202 11.37 3.79 2.28
C ILE A 202 11.35 5.28 2.57
N LEU A 203 12.50 5.93 2.41
CA LEU A 203 12.65 7.37 2.60
C LEU A 203 12.04 8.13 1.41
N LYS A 204 11.35 9.22 1.74
CA LYS A 204 10.94 10.19 0.73
C LYS A 204 12.15 10.94 0.18
N ILE A 205 12.13 11.24 -1.11
CA ILE A 205 13.04 12.20 -1.73
C ILE A 205 12.21 13.35 -2.27
N ASN A 206 12.43 14.54 -1.73
CA ASN A 206 11.61 15.73 -2.06
C ASN A 206 10.10 15.44 -1.91
N GLU A 207 9.69 14.82 -0.80
CA GLU A 207 8.31 14.40 -0.49
C GLU A 207 7.70 13.32 -1.40
N GLN A 208 8.45 12.76 -2.35
CA GLN A 208 8.01 11.67 -3.21
C GLN A 208 8.55 10.33 -2.71
N SER A 209 7.72 9.29 -2.76
CA SER A 209 8.13 7.91 -2.46
C SER A 209 7.43 6.93 -3.40
N PRO A 210 8.13 5.93 -3.96
CA PRO A 210 7.56 5.01 -4.95
C PRO A 210 6.47 4.09 -4.38
N ILE A 211 6.37 3.94 -3.06
CA ILE A 211 5.29 3.19 -2.41
C ILE A 211 3.99 3.99 -2.24
N GLN A 212 3.97 5.28 -2.59
CA GLN A 212 2.80 6.15 -2.47
C GLN A 212 1.96 6.16 -3.76
N LYS A 213 0.65 6.39 -3.64
CA LYS A 213 -0.28 6.42 -4.78
C LYS A 213 -0.05 7.64 -5.67
N GLU A 214 0.20 8.79 -5.05
CA GLU A 214 0.44 10.08 -5.70
C GLU A 214 1.87 10.22 -6.27
N PHE A 215 2.64 9.14 -6.27
CA PHE A 215 4.01 9.11 -6.77
C PHE A 215 4.09 9.52 -8.24
N ASP A 216 4.89 10.54 -8.52
CA ASP A 216 5.21 10.97 -9.88
C ASP A 216 6.60 10.46 -10.30
N PRO A 217 6.68 9.42 -11.16
CA PRO A 217 7.96 8.89 -11.61
C PRO A 217 8.78 9.89 -12.42
N PHE A 218 8.16 10.91 -13.05
CA PHE A 218 8.87 11.85 -13.92
C PHE A 218 9.63 12.93 -13.15
N SER A 219 9.20 13.27 -11.93
CA SER A 219 9.89 14.21 -11.05
C SER A 219 10.78 13.54 -10.00
N TYR A 220 10.72 12.21 -9.89
CA TYR A 220 11.49 11.47 -8.90
C TYR A 220 12.94 11.21 -9.36
N PRO A 221 13.95 11.62 -8.58
CA PRO A 221 15.35 11.62 -9.02
C PRO A 221 16.00 10.23 -9.11
N LEU A 222 15.31 9.19 -8.63
CA LEU A 222 15.74 7.80 -8.72
C LEU A 222 14.96 7.01 -9.79
N THR A 223 14.20 7.68 -10.64
CA THR A 223 13.66 7.09 -11.87
C THR A 223 14.71 7.20 -12.98
N VAL A 224 15.06 6.07 -13.58
CA VAL A 224 16.00 6.00 -14.70
C VAL A 224 15.29 5.56 -15.96
N SER A 225 15.27 6.43 -16.97
CA SER A 225 14.73 6.12 -18.29
C SER A 225 15.76 5.43 -19.17
N PHE A 226 15.31 4.49 -19.98
CA PHE A 226 16.11 3.78 -20.97
C PHE A 226 15.47 3.93 -22.34
N ASN A 227 16.27 4.23 -23.36
CA ASN A 227 15.81 4.45 -24.72
C ASN A 227 16.69 3.72 -25.74
N ILE A 228 16.11 3.46 -26.91
CA ILE A 228 16.83 2.88 -28.05
C ILE A 228 17.33 4.03 -28.93
N GLN A 229 18.61 4.03 -29.26
CA GLN A 229 19.28 5.08 -30.03
C GLN A 229 19.93 4.48 -31.29
N SER A 230 19.86 5.20 -32.41
CA SER A 230 20.60 4.86 -33.64
C SER A 230 22.06 5.30 -33.53
N PHE A 231 22.98 4.49 -34.05
CA PHE A 231 24.40 4.83 -34.11
C PHE A 231 24.70 6.00 -35.06
N SER A 232 23.90 6.23 -36.11
CA SER A 232 24.23 7.19 -37.16
C SER A 232 23.99 8.66 -36.79
N GLY A 233 23.31 8.97 -35.69
CA GLY A 233 22.99 10.36 -35.32
C GLY A 233 22.14 11.13 -36.37
N GLU A 234 21.68 10.45 -37.42
CA GLU A 234 20.72 11.00 -38.38
C GLU A 234 19.31 10.83 -37.78
N GLU A 235 18.63 11.97 -37.59
CA GLU A 235 17.27 12.16 -37.07
C GLU A 235 16.18 11.55 -37.97
N ASP A 236 16.37 10.35 -38.54
CA ASP A 236 15.28 9.58 -39.15
C ASP A 236 14.50 8.84 -38.05
N ASP A 237 13.85 9.63 -37.19
CA ASP A 237 12.97 9.26 -36.06
C ASP A 237 11.67 8.53 -36.49
N ALA A 238 11.52 8.15 -37.75
CA ALA A 238 10.21 7.90 -38.33
C ALA A 238 9.70 6.45 -38.29
N ASN A 239 10.48 5.44 -37.88
CA ASN A 239 9.99 4.05 -37.88
C ASN A 239 10.77 3.09 -36.97
N PHE A 240 10.89 3.43 -35.68
CA PHE A 240 11.38 2.45 -34.71
C PHE A 240 10.30 1.42 -34.34
N PRO A 241 10.61 0.11 -34.31
CA PRO A 241 9.57 -0.92 -34.20
C PRO A 241 8.94 -1.07 -32.81
N ILE A 242 9.55 -0.51 -31.76
CA ILE A 242 8.89 -0.40 -30.45
C ILE A 242 7.94 0.81 -30.48
N GLN A 243 6.91 0.74 -31.32
CA GLN A 243 5.66 1.46 -31.06
C GLN A 243 4.90 0.70 -29.95
N SER A 244 5.54 0.49 -28.80
CA SER A 244 4.79 0.05 -27.63
C SER A 244 3.94 1.22 -27.17
N SER A 245 2.63 1.02 -27.03
CA SER A 245 1.72 2.01 -26.46
C SER A 245 2.00 2.32 -24.99
N SER A 246 2.86 1.54 -24.32
CA SER A 246 3.20 1.68 -22.90
C SER A 246 4.70 1.53 -22.64
N ILE A 247 5.24 2.43 -21.82
CA ILE A 247 6.62 2.39 -21.31
C ILE A 247 6.72 1.25 -20.29
N PHE A 248 7.70 0.35 -20.44
CA PHE A 248 7.95 -0.73 -19.48
C PHE A 248 8.46 -0.19 -18.15
N THR A 249 8.04 -0.76 -17.03
CA THR A 249 8.39 -0.29 -15.68
C THR A 249 8.33 -1.42 -14.67
N ASN A 250 9.18 -1.37 -13.64
CA ASN A 250 9.12 -2.28 -12.48
C ASN A 250 8.06 -1.88 -11.45
N ARG A 251 7.42 -0.73 -11.61
CA ARG A 251 6.33 -0.26 -10.74
C ARG A 251 5.10 0.09 -11.57
N ASP A 252 3.99 -0.58 -11.28
CA ASP A 252 2.67 -0.30 -11.84
C ASP A 252 1.69 0.13 -10.73
N SER A 253 1.28 1.40 -10.71
CA SER A 253 0.38 1.89 -9.66
C SER A 253 -0.97 1.19 -9.65
N SER A 254 -1.41 0.58 -10.75
CA SER A 254 -2.68 -0.16 -10.82
C SER A 254 -2.63 -1.52 -10.12
N LYS A 255 -1.46 -1.94 -9.63
CA LYS A 255 -1.25 -3.19 -8.87
C LYS A 255 -1.02 -2.95 -7.37
N LEU A 256 -0.93 -1.70 -6.94
CA LEU A 256 -0.78 -1.34 -5.52
C LEU A 256 -2.12 -1.41 -4.80
N THR A 257 -2.13 -2.00 -3.61
CA THR A 257 -3.24 -1.89 -2.66
C THR A 257 -2.67 -1.46 -1.32
N ASP A 258 -3.33 -0.56 -0.62
CA ASP A 258 -2.99 -0.27 0.77
C ASP A 258 -4.15 -0.48 1.74
N ILE A 259 -3.80 -0.94 2.93
CA ILE A 259 -4.72 -1.13 4.05
C ILE A 259 -4.17 -0.43 5.27
N MET A 260 -5.00 0.37 5.93
CA MET A 260 -4.64 1.04 7.19
C MET A 260 -5.25 0.29 8.36
N LEU A 261 -4.41 -0.31 9.21
CA LEU A 261 -4.84 -0.89 10.49
C LEU A 261 -4.74 0.15 11.59
N THR A 262 -5.77 0.22 12.43
CA THR A 262 -5.81 1.07 13.61
C THR A 262 -6.12 0.27 14.85
N GLY A 263 -5.73 0.80 16.01
CA GLY A 263 -6.07 0.20 17.29
C GLY A 263 -7.49 0.52 17.76
N VAL A 264 -7.65 0.59 19.08
CA VAL A 264 -8.95 0.51 19.75
C VAL A 264 -9.90 1.64 19.38
N THR A 265 -11.11 1.26 18.99
CA THR A 265 -12.26 2.17 18.92
C THR A 265 -13.35 1.74 19.89
N ALA A 266 -13.59 2.60 20.88
CA ALA A 266 -14.69 2.52 21.83
C ALA A 266 -15.34 3.90 21.98
N LEU A 267 -16.44 4.11 21.26
CA LEU A 267 -17.19 5.37 21.20
C LEU A 267 -18.11 5.55 22.41
N VAL A 268 -17.53 5.51 23.61
CA VAL A 268 -18.21 5.50 24.90
C VAL A 268 -17.66 6.57 25.85
N ARG A 269 -18.25 6.69 27.04
CA ARG A 269 -17.76 7.52 28.15
C ARG A 269 -17.28 8.92 27.71
N GLY A 270 -16.01 9.26 27.93
CA GLY A 270 -15.43 10.56 27.61
C GLY A 270 -15.42 10.86 26.11
N THR A 271 -15.18 9.86 25.26
CA THR A 271 -15.19 10.01 23.81
C THR A 271 -16.59 10.40 23.35
N ALA A 272 -17.60 9.64 23.76
CA ALA A 272 -19.01 9.94 23.49
C ALA A 272 -19.46 11.29 24.06
N LEU A 273 -19.03 11.65 25.28
CA LEU A 273 -19.33 12.95 25.88
C LEU A 273 -18.79 14.13 25.05
N VAL A 274 -17.57 14.00 24.52
CA VAL A 274 -16.98 15.02 23.65
C VAL A 274 -17.74 15.06 22.31
N MET A 275 -18.14 13.91 21.76
CA MET A 275 -18.97 13.84 20.55
C MET A 275 -20.32 14.54 20.73
N GLU A 276 -21.00 14.36 21.86
CA GLU A 276 -22.26 15.08 22.15
C GLU A 276 -22.06 16.60 22.27
N GLN A 277 -20.90 17.03 22.78
CA GLN A 277 -20.61 18.45 23.00
C GLN A 277 -20.11 19.17 21.75
N LYS A 278 -19.26 18.52 20.95
CA LYS A 278 -18.55 19.13 19.81
C LYS A 278 -19.04 18.64 18.45
N GLY A 279 -19.87 17.59 18.43
CA GLY A 279 -20.38 16.94 17.22
C GLY A 279 -19.79 15.54 17.03
N VAL A 280 -20.60 14.64 16.47
CA VAL A 280 -20.25 13.21 16.27
C VAL A 280 -18.97 13.04 15.46
N LEU A 281 -18.70 13.92 14.50
CA LEU A 281 -17.54 13.82 13.60
C LEU A 281 -16.26 14.45 14.16
N TYR A 282 -16.33 15.13 15.31
CA TYR A 282 -15.19 15.82 15.93
C TYR A 282 -13.95 14.91 16.13
N PRO A 283 -14.08 13.64 16.58
CA PRO A 283 -12.92 12.79 16.81
C PRO A 283 -12.07 12.56 15.56
N GLY A 284 -12.67 12.52 14.36
CA GLY A 284 -11.97 12.21 13.11
C GLY A 284 -11.28 13.40 12.45
N GLU A 285 -11.51 14.65 12.90
CA GLU A 285 -11.16 15.87 12.15
C GLU A 285 -9.69 15.92 11.67
N ASP A 286 -8.74 15.57 12.54
CA ASP A 286 -7.30 15.76 12.29
C ASP A 286 -6.65 14.57 11.54
N ILE A 287 -7.35 13.43 11.43
CA ILE A 287 -6.86 12.20 10.78
C ILE A 287 -7.68 11.76 9.56
N ARG A 288 -8.82 12.44 9.30
CA ARG A 288 -9.76 12.09 8.23
C ARG A 288 -9.09 12.01 6.86
N SER A 289 -8.17 12.92 6.56
CA SER A 289 -7.53 12.96 5.24
C SER A 289 -6.64 11.74 4.98
N GLN A 290 -5.98 11.23 6.02
CA GLN A 290 -5.05 10.09 5.95
C GLN A 290 -5.83 8.78 5.90
N THR A 291 -6.84 8.64 6.76
CA THR A 291 -7.72 7.46 6.83
C THR A 291 -8.55 7.27 5.55
N ARG A 292 -8.97 8.35 4.88
CA ARG A 292 -9.66 8.28 3.59
C ARG A 292 -8.76 8.10 2.36
N ALA A 293 -7.44 8.20 2.50
CA ALA A 293 -6.51 8.10 1.37
C ALA A 293 -6.14 6.65 1.01
N VAL A 294 -6.46 5.70 1.89
CA VAL A 294 -6.19 4.27 1.66
C VAL A 294 -7.32 3.56 0.91
N ASP A 295 -7.03 2.40 0.34
CA ASP A 295 -8.01 1.57 -0.38
C ASP A 295 -8.92 0.82 0.60
N PHE A 296 -8.37 0.43 1.75
CA PHE A 296 -9.11 -0.18 2.84
C PHE A 296 -8.74 0.44 4.19
N MET A 297 -9.70 1.08 4.84
CA MET A 297 -9.57 1.57 6.21
C MET A 297 -10.18 0.58 7.21
N HIS A 298 -9.34 0.02 8.08
CA HIS A 298 -9.76 -0.90 9.14
C HIS A 298 -9.99 -0.15 10.46
N VAL A 299 -11.00 -0.59 11.23
CA VAL A 299 -11.24 -0.17 12.62
C VAL A 299 -11.52 -1.39 13.51
N ASN A 300 -10.83 -1.50 14.65
CA ASN A 300 -11.22 -2.42 15.72
C ASN A 300 -12.33 -1.79 16.56
N ASN A 301 -13.56 -2.30 16.47
CA ASN A 301 -14.67 -1.81 17.29
C ASN A 301 -14.90 -2.72 18.50
N GLU A 302 -14.55 -2.22 19.68
CA GLU A 302 -14.49 -3.00 20.92
C GLU A 302 -15.87 -3.20 21.58
N VAL A 303 -16.83 -2.32 21.30
CA VAL A 303 -18.08 -2.16 22.06
C VAL A 303 -19.34 -2.27 21.18
N PRO A 304 -20.49 -2.74 21.69
CA PRO A 304 -21.70 -2.84 20.89
C PRO A 304 -22.31 -1.46 20.62
N PHE A 305 -22.87 -1.29 19.43
CA PHE A 305 -23.90 -0.29 19.15
C PHE A 305 -25.26 -0.79 19.67
N THR A 306 -26.09 0.13 20.17
CA THR A 306 -27.48 -0.18 20.53
C THR A 306 -28.39 1.03 20.35
N ILE A 307 -29.69 0.77 20.12
CA ILE A 307 -30.72 1.79 19.93
C ILE A 307 -31.01 2.58 21.23
N ASP A 308 -30.87 1.92 22.37
CA ASP A 308 -31.24 2.45 23.69
C ASP A 308 -30.02 2.75 24.57
N CYS A 309 -28.87 3.08 23.96
CA CYS A 309 -27.69 3.43 24.73
C CYS A 309 -27.97 4.73 25.51
N PRO A 310 -27.83 4.74 26.85
CA PRO A 310 -28.10 5.94 27.63
C PRO A 310 -27.11 7.05 27.26
N TYR A 311 -27.48 8.29 27.59
CA TYR A 311 -26.58 9.43 27.47
C TYR A 311 -25.24 9.13 28.16
N PRO A 312 -24.09 9.42 27.53
CA PRO A 312 -22.80 8.96 28.01
C PRO A 312 -22.42 9.59 29.35
N GLU A 313 -21.82 8.78 30.23
CA GLU A 313 -21.32 9.18 31.54
C GLU A 313 -19.86 8.70 31.70
N LEU A 314 -18.98 9.52 32.30
CA LEU A 314 -17.59 9.12 32.55
C LEU A 314 -17.48 7.92 33.50
N ASN A 315 -18.34 7.88 34.52
CA ASN A 315 -18.32 6.87 35.57
C ASN A 315 -19.71 6.23 35.71
N SER A 316 -19.96 5.19 34.92
CA SER A 316 -21.21 4.43 34.98
C SER A 316 -21.36 3.72 36.32
N LYS A 317 -22.56 3.78 36.90
CA LYS A 317 -22.91 3.00 38.11
C LYS A 317 -22.93 1.48 37.86
N LYS A 318 -22.96 1.06 36.59
CA LYS A 318 -22.92 -0.35 36.18
C LYS A 318 -21.49 -0.90 36.05
N GLY A 319 -20.46 -0.09 36.30
CA GLY A 319 -19.06 -0.48 36.10
C GLY A 319 -18.63 -0.34 34.64
N LEU A 320 -17.69 -1.19 34.20
CA LEU A 320 -17.18 -1.25 32.83
C LEU A 320 -18.17 -2.03 31.95
N VAL A 321 -19.33 -1.42 31.73
CA VAL A 321 -20.38 -1.93 30.83
C VAL A 321 -20.66 -0.84 29.81
N PHE A 322 -20.23 -1.08 28.58
CA PHE A 322 -20.15 -0.10 27.51
C PHE A 322 -21.18 -0.32 26.41
N CYS A 323 -21.66 0.78 25.85
CA CYS A 323 -22.40 0.79 24.59
C CYS A 323 -22.14 2.10 23.84
N SER A 324 -22.28 2.05 22.53
CA SER A 324 -22.27 3.19 21.64
C SER A 324 -23.68 3.50 21.14
N ASP A 325 -24.04 4.79 21.08
CA ASP A 325 -25.24 5.23 20.38
C ASP A 325 -25.08 4.95 18.89
N THR A 326 -26.14 4.47 18.22
CA THR A 326 -26.12 4.15 16.79
C THR A 326 -25.67 5.35 15.92
N ARG A 327 -25.97 6.59 16.33
CA ARG A 327 -25.53 7.81 15.63
C ARG A 327 -24.01 7.94 15.54
N TYR A 328 -23.27 7.35 16.48
CA TYR A 328 -21.80 7.42 16.50
C TYR A 328 -21.16 6.63 15.35
N TYR A 329 -21.92 5.76 14.68
CA TYR A 329 -21.47 5.12 13.45
C TYR A 329 -21.14 6.12 12.34
N ASP A 330 -21.76 7.31 12.34
CA ASP A 330 -21.48 8.37 11.37
C ASP A 330 -19.99 8.78 11.39
N LEU A 331 -19.30 8.64 12.54
CA LEU A 331 -17.85 8.87 12.62
C LEU A 331 -17.07 7.82 11.79
N LEU A 332 -17.45 6.54 11.87
CA LEU A 332 -16.79 5.46 11.13
C LEU A 332 -16.96 5.67 9.61
N GLU A 333 -18.17 6.07 9.17
CA GLU A 333 -18.40 6.46 7.77
C GLU A 333 -17.60 7.70 7.36
N ASP A 334 -17.45 8.67 8.28
CA ASP A 334 -16.73 9.91 8.03
C ASP A 334 -15.22 9.71 7.87
N ILE A 335 -14.60 8.81 8.64
CA ILE A 335 -13.18 8.44 8.45
C ILE A 335 -12.96 7.44 7.30
N GLY A 336 -14.03 6.93 6.70
CA GLY A 336 -13.98 6.05 5.55
C GLY A 336 -13.76 4.57 5.89
N THR A 337 -14.19 4.12 7.08
CA THR A 337 -14.05 2.71 7.49
C THR A 337 -14.69 1.76 6.45
N ASP A 338 -13.86 0.88 5.90
CA ASP A 338 -14.25 -0.17 4.97
C ASP A 338 -14.40 -1.53 5.68
N ILE A 339 -13.67 -1.74 6.78
CA ILE A 339 -13.57 -3.04 7.47
C ILE A 339 -13.66 -2.83 8.98
N ILE A 340 -14.45 -3.66 9.66
CA ILE A 340 -14.55 -3.65 11.12
C ILE A 340 -14.03 -4.98 11.70
N GLU A 341 -13.05 -4.92 12.58
CA GLU A 341 -12.69 -6.06 13.42
C GLU A 341 -13.58 -6.11 14.67
N VAL A 342 -14.06 -7.32 14.96
CA VAL A 342 -14.98 -7.64 16.06
C VAL A 342 -14.31 -8.63 17.02
N SER A 343 -13.07 -8.36 17.40
CA SER A 343 -12.35 -9.15 18.42
C SER A 343 -12.53 -8.59 19.84
N GLY A 344 -13.28 -7.49 19.99
CA GLY A 344 -13.61 -6.78 21.23
C GLY A 344 -14.10 -7.66 22.38
N ASP A 345 -13.51 -7.52 23.57
CA ASP A 345 -13.95 -8.19 24.79
C ASP A 345 -15.18 -7.54 25.42
N HIS A 346 -15.38 -6.25 25.16
CA HIS A 346 -16.58 -5.51 25.55
C HIS A 346 -17.74 -5.64 24.53
N PHE A 347 -17.59 -6.42 23.45
CA PHE A 347 -18.53 -6.42 22.32
C PHE A 347 -19.95 -6.85 22.71
N SER A 348 -20.13 -7.63 23.78
CA SER A 348 -21.45 -8.06 24.26
C SER A 348 -21.80 -7.49 25.65
N ASP A 349 -21.22 -6.36 26.05
CA ASP A 349 -21.50 -5.69 27.34
C ASP A 349 -22.99 -5.36 27.53
N TYR A 350 -23.71 -5.08 26.43
CA TYR A 350 -25.15 -4.85 26.41
C TYR A 350 -25.97 -6.08 26.04
N GLY A 351 -25.40 -7.27 26.27
CA GLY A 351 -26.04 -8.55 26.03
C GLY A 351 -26.05 -8.99 24.57
N VAL A 352 -26.60 -10.18 24.35
CA VAL A 352 -26.70 -10.83 23.04
C VAL A 352 -27.50 -9.98 22.06
N GLU A 353 -28.53 -9.29 22.53
CA GLU A 353 -29.34 -8.41 21.70
C GLU A 353 -28.54 -7.21 21.17
N GLY A 354 -27.65 -6.62 21.98
CA GLY A 354 -26.79 -5.52 21.57
C GLY A 354 -25.75 -5.95 20.53
N ALA A 355 -25.13 -7.11 20.73
CA ALA A 355 -24.19 -7.68 19.77
C ALA A 355 -24.87 -8.02 18.43
N PHE A 356 -26.04 -8.69 18.44
CA PHE A 356 -26.79 -8.93 17.20
C PHE A 356 -27.24 -7.64 16.52
N TYR A 357 -27.70 -6.65 17.29
CA TYR A 357 -28.06 -5.34 16.74
C TYR A 357 -26.86 -4.70 16.02
N THR A 358 -25.68 -4.75 16.62
CA THR A 358 -24.44 -4.21 16.05
C THR A 358 -24.09 -4.89 14.73
N LEU A 359 -24.07 -6.22 14.70
CA LEU A 359 -23.78 -6.96 13.48
C LEU A 359 -24.86 -6.74 12.40
N ASN A 360 -26.12 -6.53 12.78
CA ASN A 360 -27.19 -6.16 11.82
C ASN A 360 -27.03 -4.74 11.29
N LEU A 361 -26.51 -3.81 12.10
CA LEU A 361 -26.17 -2.46 11.67
C LEU A 361 -25.06 -2.52 10.60
N TYR A 362 -24.02 -3.33 10.82
CA TYR A 362 -22.95 -3.53 9.83
C TYR A 362 -23.47 -4.09 8.51
N ASP A 363 -24.33 -5.10 8.54
CA ASP A 363 -24.99 -5.64 7.33
C ASP A 363 -25.81 -4.56 6.58
N GLN A 364 -26.57 -3.73 7.31
CA GLN A 364 -27.36 -2.64 6.73
C GLN A 364 -26.49 -1.57 6.09
N LYS A 365 -25.34 -1.29 6.71
CA LYS A 365 -24.33 -0.34 6.24
C LYS A 365 -23.42 -0.94 5.17
N LYS A 366 -23.48 -2.27 4.98
CA LYS A 366 -22.63 -3.07 4.07
C LYS A 366 -21.15 -2.96 4.39
N THR A 367 -20.83 -2.84 5.69
CA THR A 367 -19.46 -2.81 6.16
C THR A 367 -19.09 -4.23 6.61
N PRO A 368 -18.20 -4.94 5.89
CA PRO A 368 -17.77 -6.28 6.28
C PRO A 368 -17.06 -6.26 7.63
N TYR A 369 -17.11 -7.41 8.31
CA TYR A 369 -16.45 -7.60 9.60
C TYR A 369 -15.79 -8.98 9.70
N TYR A 370 -14.85 -9.12 10.63
CA TYR A 370 -14.16 -10.38 10.94
C TYR A 370 -13.71 -10.43 12.42
N GLY A 371 -13.21 -11.59 12.87
CA GLY A 371 -12.71 -11.79 14.25
C GLY A 371 -13.80 -11.95 15.31
N GLY A 372 -15.06 -11.85 14.90
CA GLY A 372 -16.27 -12.05 15.67
C GLY A 372 -17.44 -12.28 14.73
N GLY A 373 -18.56 -12.75 15.26
CA GLY A 373 -19.69 -13.15 14.42
C GLY A 373 -20.95 -13.49 15.20
N ARG A 374 -21.95 -14.01 14.47
CA ARG A 374 -23.27 -14.41 14.98
C ARG A 374 -23.22 -15.64 15.87
N ASN A 375 -22.20 -16.45 15.66
CA ASN A 375 -21.85 -17.67 16.38
C ASN A 375 -20.39 -17.99 16.06
N ALA A 376 -19.84 -19.04 16.66
CA ALA A 376 -18.45 -19.43 16.48
C ALA A 376 -18.09 -19.83 15.03
N GLU A 377 -19.03 -20.36 14.23
CA GLU A 377 -18.78 -20.73 12.84
C GLU A 377 -18.60 -19.49 11.94
N ASP A 378 -19.49 -18.52 12.11
CA ASP A 378 -19.43 -17.21 11.45
C ASP A 378 -18.18 -16.42 11.88
N ALA A 379 -17.91 -16.41 13.19
CA ALA A 379 -16.79 -15.67 13.77
C ALA A 379 -15.40 -16.20 13.35
N ARG A 380 -15.32 -17.46 12.92
CA ARG A 380 -14.10 -18.08 12.36
C ARG A 380 -13.91 -17.82 10.87
N GLN A 381 -14.90 -17.27 10.16
CA GLN A 381 -14.72 -17.02 8.73
C GLN A 381 -13.69 -15.91 8.50
N PRO A 382 -12.70 -16.12 7.62
CA PRO A 382 -11.82 -15.04 7.20
C PRO A 382 -12.60 -14.03 6.36
N LEU A 383 -12.26 -12.75 6.48
CA LEU A 383 -12.67 -11.76 5.49
C LEU A 383 -11.73 -11.85 4.28
N LEU A 384 -12.28 -12.16 3.12
CA LEU A 384 -11.53 -12.26 1.86
C LEU A 384 -11.80 -11.05 0.98
N LEU A 385 -10.74 -10.39 0.53
CA LEU A 385 -10.78 -9.20 -0.30
C LEU A 385 -9.93 -9.42 -1.56
N GLU A 386 -10.33 -8.75 -2.65
CA GLU A 386 -9.54 -8.68 -3.87
C GLU A 386 -9.52 -7.25 -4.38
N HIS A 387 -8.33 -6.69 -4.60
CA HIS A 387 -8.15 -5.34 -5.12
C HIS A 387 -6.86 -5.25 -5.93
N ASN A 388 -6.91 -4.65 -7.12
CA ASN A 388 -5.73 -4.46 -7.97
C ASN A 388 -4.93 -5.75 -8.24
N GLY A 389 -5.63 -6.89 -8.32
CA GLY A 389 -5.04 -8.23 -8.50
C GLY A 389 -4.45 -8.86 -7.24
N ASN A 390 -4.48 -8.16 -6.09
CA ASN A 390 -4.02 -8.67 -4.81
C ASN A 390 -5.19 -9.34 -4.08
N LYS A 391 -4.95 -10.57 -3.61
CA LYS A 391 -5.85 -11.30 -2.72
C LYS A 391 -5.41 -11.06 -1.28
N ILE A 392 -6.32 -10.61 -0.42
CA ILE A 392 -6.05 -10.30 0.99
C ILE A 392 -7.03 -11.08 1.85
N ALA A 393 -6.54 -11.76 2.87
CA ALA A 393 -7.36 -12.47 3.85
C ALA A 393 -7.09 -11.91 5.24
N MET A 394 -8.16 -11.61 5.99
CA MET A 394 -8.07 -11.12 7.35
C MET A 394 -8.70 -12.10 8.32
N LEU A 395 -7.92 -12.51 9.32
CA LEU A 395 -8.32 -13.34 10.44
C LEU A 395 -8.13 -12.55 11.73
N GLY A 396 -9.00 -12.76 12.70
CA GLY A 396 -8.93 -12.08 13.99
C GLY A 396 -9.35 -13.02 15.10
N CYS A 397 -8.78 -12.84 16.29
CA CYS A 397 -9.23 -13.58 17.47
C CYS A 397 -8.93 -12.82 18.77
N ASN A 398 -9.56 -13.26 19.85
CA ASN A 398 -9.36 -12.76 21.19
C ASN A 398 -8.64 -13.80 22.05
N GLY A 399 -7.42 -13.47 22.47
CA GLY A 399 -6.53 -14.28 23.31
C GLY A 399 -6.73 -14.07 24.81
N LYS A 400 -7.65 -13.19 25.25
CA LYS A 400 -8.04 -13.13 26.68
C LYS A 400 -8.69 -14.47 27.05
N ASN A 401 -8.60 -14.83 28.33
CA ASN A 401 -9.30 -16.02 28.83
C ASN A 401 -10.83 -15.79 28.73
N ASN A 402 -11.57 -16.82 28.27
CA ASN A 402 -13.03 -16.77 28.02
C ASN A 402 -13.90 -16.38 29.23
N LYS A 403 -13.34 -16.30 30.43
CA LYS A 403 -14.01 -15.78 31.64
C LYS A 403 -14.09 -14.25 31.68
N TYR A 404 -13.31 -13.56 30.87
CA TYR A 404 -13.16 -12.10 30.94
C TYR A 404 -13.88 -11.35 29.80
N TYR A 405 -14.54 -12.08 28.89
CA TYR A 405 -15.32 -11.50 27.81
C TYR A 405 -16.49 -12.41 27.42
N ALA A 406 -17.35 -11.95 26.50
CA ALA A 406 -18.44 -12.74 25.96
C ALA A 406 -18.04 -13.35 24.60
N PRO A 407 -17.51 -14.59 24.57
CA PRO A 407 -17.11 -15.23 23.33
C PRO A 407 -18.33 -15.61 22.48
N ALA A 408 -18.14 -15.61 21.16
CA ALA A 408 -19.06 -16.31 20.28
C ALA A 408 -19.04 -17.81 20.60
N ASP A 409 -20.23 -18.40 20.74
CA ASP A 409 -20.41 -19.86 20.87
C ASP A 409 -21.35 -20.38 19.77
N GLU A 410 -21.86 -21.60 19.90
CA GLU A 410 -22.76 -22.20 18.90
C GLU A 410 -24.02 -21.35 18.62
N ASN A 411 -24.50 -20.57 19.59
CA ASN A 411 -25.80 -19.89 19.52
C ASN A 411 -25.76 -18.39 19.88
N THR A 412 -24.61 -17.87 20.29
CA THR A 412 -24.46 -16.49 20.75
C THR A 412 -23.39 -15.73 19.98
N PRO A 413 -23.60 -14.43 19.71
CA PRO A 413 -22.65 -13.59 19.02
C PRO A 413 -21.53 -13.13 19.94
N GLY A 414 -20.37 -12.83 19.37
CA GLY A 414 -19.21 -12.34 20.12
C GLY A 414 -17.92 -12.42 19.30
N ALA A 415 -16.81 -12.08 19.96
CA ALA A 415 -15.47 -12.31 19.44
C ALA A 415 -15.14 -13.82 19.45
N ILE A 416 -14.33 -14.29 18.49
CA ILE A 416 -13.83 -15.67 18.50
C ILE A 416 -12.60 -15.80 19.40
N LEU A 417 -12.55 -16.88 20.21
CA LEU A 417 -11.38 -17.21 21.01
C LEU A 417 -10.21 -17.64 20.10
N CYS A 418 -8.99 -17.21 20.42
CA CYS A 418 -7.80 -17.73 19.75
C CYS A 418 -7.64 -19.24 20.01
N ASP A 419 -7.72 -20.01 18.93
CA ASP A 419 -7.49 -21.45 18.87
C ASP A 419 -6.41 -21.66 17.80
N PHE A 420 -5.17 -21.91 18.23
CA PHE A 420 -4.02 -21.92 17.34
C PHE A 420 -4.04 -23.08 16.35
N ASP A 421 -4.64 -24.22 16.68
CA ASP A 421 -4.78 -25.33 15.71
C ASP A 421 -5.64 -24.90 14.51
N TRP A 422 -6.74 -24.18 14.77
CA TRP A 422 -7.58 -23.61 13.73
C TRP A 422 -6.87 -22.47 12.99
N LEU A 423 -6.32 -21.51 13.75
CA LEU A 423 -5.72 -20.31 13.18
C LEU A 423 -4.54 -20.64 12.27
N GLU A 424 -3.62 -21.49 12.71
CA GLU A 424 -2.47 -21.92 11.92
C GLU A 424 -2.89 -22.70 10.66
N SER A 425 -3.90 -23.57 10.78
CA SER A 425 -4.45 -24.32 9.64
C SER A 425 -5.05 -23.39 8.58
N ASP A 426 -5.86 -22.42 8.99
CA ASP A 426 -6.52 -21.48 8.06
C ASP A 426 -5.49 -20.54 7.42
N ILE A 427 -4.51 -20.04 8.18
CA ILE A 427 -3.40 -19.24 7.63
C ILE A 427 -2.68 -20.04 6.54
N ALA A 428 -2.24 -21.26 6.84
CA ALA A 428 -1.52 -22.09 5.88
C ALA A 428 -2.34 -22.39 4.62
N GLN A 429 -3.65 -22.65 4.78
CA GLN A 429 -4.56 -22.84 3.65
C GLN A 429 -4.65 -21.57 2.78
N LEU A 430 -4.93 -20.41 3.38
CA LEU A 430 -5.06 -19.14 2.67
C LEU A 430 -3.77 -18.75 1.93
N LYS A 431 -2.60 -18.98 2.55
CA LYS A 431 -1.31 -18.79 1.87
C LYS A 431 -1.17 -19.69 0.65
N SER A 432 -1.59 -20.95 0.72
CA SER A 432 -1.58 -21.87 -0.43
C SER A 432 -2.51 -21.44 -1.58
N GLU A 433 -3.55 -20.65 -1.27
CA GLU A 433 -4.51 -20.10 -2.23
C GLU A 433 -4.07 -18.74 -2.82
N GLY A 434 -2.89 -18.25 -2.40
CA GLY A 434 -2.25 -17.04 -2.91
C GLY A 434 -2.68 -15.75 -2.23
N TYR A 435 -3.18 -15.82 -0.99
CA TYR A 435 -3.52 -14.64 -0.20
C TYR A 435 -2.30 -14.03 0.50
N VAL A 436 -2.33 -12.70 0.63
CA VAL A 436 -1.64 -11.98 1.71
C VAL A 436 -2.52 -12.09 2.95
N VAL A 437 -1.99 -12.69 4.02
CA VAL A 437 -2.76 -13.00 5.23
C VAL A 437 -2.39 -12.02 6.34
N ILE A 438 -3.41 -11.34 6.86
CA ILE A 438 -3.33 -10.39 7.96
C ILE A 438 -4.04 -11.02 9.16
N VAL A 439 -3.34 -11.14 10.29
CA VAL A 439 -3.90 -11.68 11.53
C VAL A 439 -3.92 -10.60 12.59
N THR A 440 -5.08 -10.33 13.16
CA THR A 440 -5.21 -9.39 14.27
C THR A 440 -5.56 -10.08 15.57
N PHE A 441 -5.01 -9.56 16.65
CA PHE A 441 -5.20 -10.11 17.98
C PHE A 441 -5.72 -9.04 18.93
N GLN A 442 -6.79 -9.40 19.60
CA GLN A 442 -7.13 -8.83 20.88
C GLN A 442 -6.49 -9.68 21.98
N HIS A 443 -5.75 -9.08 22.90
CA HIS A 443 -5.05 -9.82 23.98
C HIS A 443 -5.21 -9.11 25.32
N VAL A 444 -4.66 -9.71 26.39
CA VAL A 444 -4.57 -9.11 27.72
C VAL A 444 -3.88 -7.74 27.62
N GLU A 445 -4.48 -6.75 28.28
CA GLU A 445 -3.94 -5.38 28.31
C GLU A 445 -2.67 -5.31 29.16
N TYR A 446 -1.58 -4.84 28.53
CA TYR A 446 -0.33 -4.55 29.21
C TYR A 446 0.06 -3.10 28.94
N TYR A 447 0.30 -2.32 29.99
CA TYR A 447 0.71 -0.92 29.88
C TYR A 447 2.24 -0.83 29.88
N SER A 448 2.85 -1.32 28.80
CA SER A 448 4.30 -1.36 28.56
C SER A 448 4.58 -1.20 27.06
N TYR A 449 5.69 -0.54 26.70
CA TYR A 449 6.13 -0.51 25.30
C TYR A 449 6.71 -1.86 24.86
N GLU A 450 7.40 -2.57 25.75
CA GLU A 450 7.86 -3.93 25.46
C GLU A 450 6.67 -4.90 25.43
N ALA A 451 6.63 -5.75 24.41
CA ALA A 451 5.66 -6.84 24.32
C ALA A 451 5.93 -7.88 25.42
N GLN A 452 4.87 -8.41 26.02
CA GLN A 452 5.02 -9.47 27.01
C GLN A 452 5.34 -10.80 26.33
N PRO A 453 6.07 -11.73 26.99
CA PRO A 453 6.46 -13.00 26.40
C PRO A 453 5.30 -13.81 25.80
N ILE A 454 4.12 -13.76 26.40
CA ILE A 454 2.93 -14.46 25.89
C ILE A 454 2.40 -13.84 24.59
N LEU A 455 2.49 -12.52 24.41
CA LEU A 455 2.14 -11.86 23.14
C LEU A 455 3.14 -12.25 22.05
N VAL A 456 4.43 -12.31 22.40
CA VAL A 456 5.51 -12.75 21.49
C VAL A 456 5.27 -14.19 21.03
N GLU A 457 4.94 -15.09 21.95
CA GLU A 457 4.62 -16.50 21.62
C GLU A 457 3.37 -16.59 20.72
N ASP A 458 2.26 -16.01 21.14
CA ASP A 458 0.97 -16.09 20.43
C ASP A 458 1.01 -15.47 19.03
N PHE A 459 1.72 -14.35 18.85
CA PHE A 459 1.84 -13.71 17.54
C PHE A 459 2.85 -14.47 16.65
N GLY A 460 3.87 -15.07 17.27
CA GLY A 460 4.83 -15.93 16.61
C GLY A 460 4.20 -17.19 16.01
N HIS A 461 3.16 -17.75 16.64
CA HIS A 461 2.38 -18.85 16.04
C HIS A 461 1.76 -18.45 14.68
N ALA A 462 1.14 -17.27 14.60
CA ALA A 462 0.56 -16.79 13.34
C ALA A 462 1.63 -16.50 12.29
N ALA A 463 2.75 -15.89 12.68
CA ALA A 463 3.88 -15.62 11.78
C ALA A 463 4.49 -16.93 11.25
N ALA A 464 4.74 -17.92 12.11
CA ALA A 464 5.30 -19.21 11.73
C ALA A 464 4.36 -20.04 10.84
N ALA A 465 3.04 -19.85 10.95
CA ALA A 465 2.06 -20.43 10.02
C ALA A 465 2.05 -19.77 8.63
N GLY A 466 2.70 -18.62 8.48
CA GLY A 466 2.90 -17.92 7.21
C GLY A 466 2.10 -16.63 7.05
N ALA A 467 1.55 -16.04 8.14
CA ALA A 467 0.95 -14.72 8.06
C ALA A 467 1.97 -13.67 7.59
N ASP A 468 1.56 -12.70 6.77
CA ASP A 468 2.44 -11.63 6.30
C ASP A 468 2.46 -10.45 7.28
N ILE A 469 1.32 -10.19 7.93
CA ILE A 469 1.14 -9.11 8.90
C ILE A 469 0.44 -9.67 10.14
N VAL A 470 1.01 -9.41 11.32
CA VAL A 470 0.42 -9.74 12.61
C VAL A 470 0.31 -8.48 13.46
N SER A 471 -0.91 -8.13 13.90
CA SER A 471 -1.17 -6.86 14.57
C SER A 471 -2.00 -7.00 15.84
N GLY A 472 -1.56 -6.37 16.93
CA GLY A 472 -2.32 -6.25 18.17
C GLY A 472 -3.29 -5.07 18.12
N SER A 473 -4.59 -5.35 18.24
CA SER A 473 -5.64 -4.35 18.07
C SER A 473 -6.12 -3.69 19.37
N GLN A 474 -5.92 -4.32 20.53
CA GLN A 474 -6.51 -3.88 21.81
C GLN A 474 -5.53 -3.38 22.88
N SER A 475 -4.24 -3.30 22.60
CA SER A 475 -3.34 -2.71 23.58
C SER A 475 -3.58 -1.20 23.63
N HIS A 476 -4.31 -0.69 24.63
CA HIS A 476 -4.61 0.74 24.75
C HIS A 476 -3.35 1.63 24.80
N GLN A 477 -2.20 1.06 25.18
CA GLN A 477 -0.87 1.60 24.96
C GLN A 477 -0.22 0.90 23.75
N ALA A 478 0.49 1.64 22.92
CA ALA A 478 1.24 1.04 21.82
C ALA A 478 2.42 0.16 22.30
N HIS A 479 2.68 -0.95 21.62
CA HIS A 479 3.80 -1.86 21.88
C HIS A 479 4.82 -1.84 20.75
N GLY A 480 6.00 -2.40 21.01
CA GLY A 480 7.06 -2.56 20.03
C GLY A 480 6.70 -3.45 18.85
N PHE A 481 7.68 -3.62 17.98
CA PHE A 481 7.60 -4.35 16.72
C PHE A 481 8.51 -5.59 16.76
N ALA A 482 8.31 -6.47 15.78
CA ALA A 482 9.26 -7.52 15.42
C ALA A 482 9.13 -7.89 13.94
N PHE A 483 10.16 -8.55 13.41
CA PHE A 483 10.09 -9.31 12.17
C PHE A 483 10.43 -10.76 12.46
N GLN A 484 9.57 -11.68 12.05
CA GLN A 484 9.71 -13.10 12.36
C GLN A 484 9.11 -13.95 11.24
N ASN A 485 9.85 -14.95 10.76
CA ASN A 485 9.41 -15.81 9.65
C ASN A 485 8.93 -15.04 8.40
N GLY A 486 9.49 -13.86 8.14
CA GLY A 486 9.10 -12.96 7.05
C GLY A 486 7.89 -12.06 7.33
N ALA A 487 7.19 -12.24 8.46
CA ALA A 487 6.04 -11.44 8.85
C ALA A 487 6.47 -10.11 9.49
N PHE A 488 5.69 -9.05 9.23
CA PHE A 488 5.73 -7.83 10.05
C PHE A 488 4.82 -8.02 11.27
N ILE A 489 5.37 -7.81 12.47
CA ILE A 489 4.62 -7.90 13.73
C ILE A 489 4.61 -6.54 14.41
N HIS A 490 3.43 -6.03 14.72
CA HIS A 490 3.24 -4.91 15.64
C HIS A 490 2.40 -5.39 16.82
N TYR A 491 2.99 -5.45 18.00
CA TYR A 491 2.34 -6.08 19.15
C TYR A 491 1.12 -5.31 19.67
N GLY A 492 0.94 -4.07 19.22
CA GLY A 492 -0.09 -3.21 19.77
C GLY A 492 -0.14 -1.80 19.22
N LEU A 493 -1.25 -1.42 18.57
CA LEU A 493 -1.38 -0.12 17.90
C LEU A 493 -1.69 1.06 18.84
N GLY A 494 -2.15 0.83 20.08
CA GLY A 494 -2.67 1.91 20.93
C GLY A 494 -4.17 2.17 20.72
N ASN A 495 -4.67 3.29 21.24
CA ASN A 495 -6.05 3.72 20.97
C ASN A 495 -6.15 4.47 19.63
N LEU A 496 -7.24 4.25 18.88
CA LEU A 496 -7.68 5.17 17.82
C LEU A 496 -8.71 6.17 18.38
N PHE A 497 -9.78 5.66 19.01
CA PHE A 497 -10.83 6.46 19.65
C PHE A 497 -11.24 5.83 20.98
N PHE A 498 -10.60 6.26 22.08
CA PHE A 498 -11.00 5.85 23.43
C PHE A 498 -10.61 6.91 24.46
N ASP A 499 -11.34 7.00 25.57
CA ASP A 499 -11.25 8.14 26.51
C ASP A 499 -10.13 8.04 27.54
N GLN A 500 -9.08 7.25 27.26
CA GLN A 500 -7.91 7.07 28.15
C GLN A 500 -6.88 8.21 28.09
N TYR A 501 -7.29 9.40 27.63
CA TYR A 501 -6.43 10.58 27.64
C TYR A 501 -6.00 10.97 29.06
N LYS A 502 -4.69 10.98 29.32
CA LYS A 502 -4.06 11.20 30.63
C LYS A 502 -4.49 10.21 31.71
N TYR A 503 -5.03 9.06 31.32
CA TYR A 503 -5.48 8.02 32.24
C TYR A 503 -4.32 7.16 32.73
N CYS A 504 -3.49 6.68 31.79
CA CYS A 504 -2.35 5.81 32.09
C CYS A 504 -1.19 6.61 32.69
N ALA A 505 -0.40 5.95 33.54
CA ALA A 505 0.78 6.56 34.16
C ALA A 505 1.72 7.14 33.09
N GLY A 506 2.12 8.40 33.25
CA GLY A 506 2.97 9.08 32.27
C GLY A 506 2.31 9.38 30.92
N SER A 507 0.96 9.32 30.83
CA SER A 507 0.22 9.58 29.58
C SER A 507 0.54 8.60 28.44
N VAL A 508 1.00 7.39 28.75
CA VAL A 508 1.45 6.41 27.74
C VAL A 508 0.33 5.93 26.81
N CYS A 509 -0.94 6.00 27.24
CA CYS A 509 -2.11 5.67 26.41
C CYS A 509 -2.59 6.85 25.53
N ASP A 510 -1.93 8.01 25.62
CA ASP A 510 -2.20 9.15 24.73
C ASP A 510 -1.55 8.94 23.35
N TYR A 511 -0.71 7.92 23.19
CA TYR A 511 0.06 7.63 21.98
C TYR A 511 -0.46 6.36 21.30
N GLY A 512 -0.47 6.36 19.98
CA GLY A 512 -0.84 5.21 19.18
C GLY A 512 -0.31 5.32 17.74
N PHE A 513 -0.74 4.40 16.90
CA PHE A 513 -0.37 4.31 15.50
C PHE A 513 -1.60 4.07 14.61
N MET A 514 -1.47 4.54 13.38
CA MET A 514 -2.19 4.00 12.24
C MET A 514 -1.13 3.39 11.32
N ASP A 515 -1.20 2.08 11.09
CA ASP A 515 -0.21 1.37 10.27
C ASP A 515 -0.77 1.18 8.87
N ARG A 516 -0.14 1.80 7.87
CA ARG A 516 -0.49 1.62 6.46
C ARG A 516 0.40 0.55 5.87
N HIS A 517 -0.19 -0.59 5.52
CA HIS A 517 0.49 -1.68 4.84
C HIS A 517 0.31 -1.56 3.33
N ILE A 518 1.38 -1.77 2.58
CA ILE A 518 1.42 -1.68 1.12
C ILE A 518 1.59 -3.09 0.57
N ILE A 519 0.66 -3.48 -0.29
CA ILE A 519 0.61 -4.77 -0.97
C ILE A 519 0.78 -4.54 -2.48
N TYR A 520 1.65 -5.33 -3.10
CA TYR A 520 1.94 -5.23 -4.52
C TYR A 520 2.19 -6.63 -5.08
N GLU A 521 1.45 -6.97 -6.14
CA GLU A 521 1.55 -8.28 -6.82
C GLU A 521 1.45 -9.48 -5.86
N GLY A 522 0.50 -9.41 -4.92
CA GLY A 522 0.25 -10.48 -3.95
C GLY A 522 1.30 -10.61 -2.86
N ARG A 523 2.13 -9.58 -2.64
CA ARG A 523 3.14 -9.54 -1.56
C ARG A 523 2.94 -8.33 -0.67
N HIS A 524 3.10 -8.49 0.65
CA HIS A 524 3.33 -7.37 1.55
C HIS A 524 4.73 -6.84 1.31
N ILE A 525 4.84 -5.62 0.76
CA ILE A 525 6.13 -5.04 0.41
C ILE A 525 6.60 -4.01 1.44
N ASN A 526 5.69 -3.31 2.14
CA ASN A 526 6.10 -2.27 3.06
C ASN A 526 5.03 -1.92 4.11
N THR A 527 5.46 -1.33 5.22
CA THR A 527 4.57 -0.72 6.23
C THR A 527 5.04 0.70 6.52
N GLU A 528 4.17 1.69 6.29
CA GLU A 528 4.33 3.06 6.78
C GLU A 528 3.63 3.18 8.15
N ILE A 529 4.40 3.33 9.23
CA ILE A 529 3.86 3.60 10.57
C ILE A 529 3.54 5.10 10.73
N ILE A 530 2.33 5.43 11.17
CA ILE A 530 1.84 6.80 11.31
C ILE A 530 1.50 7.07 12.79
N PRO A 531 2.43 7.66 13.57
CA PRO A 531 2.19 7.95 14.97
C PRO A 531 1.13 9.03 15.18
N ILE A 532 0.19 8.74 16.09
CA ILE A 532 -0.87 9.65 16.51
C ILE A 532 -0.79 9.94 18.01
N ARG A 533 -1.28 11.11 18.39
CA ARG A 533 -1.37 11.55 19.77
C ARG A 533 -2.74 12.16 20.08
N PHE A 534 -3.33 11.77 21.21
CA PHE A 534 -4.55 12.36 21.74
C PHE A 534 -4.30 13.76 22.30
N ILE A 535 -5.23 14.68 22.05
CA ILE A 535 -5.19 16.05 22.60
C ILE A 535 -6.32 16.32 23.61
N ASP A 536 -7.35 15.48 23.60
CA ASP A 536 -8.45 15.44 24.56
C ASP A 536 -8.97 13.99 24.64
N MET A 537 -10.11 13.76 25.31
CA MET A 537 -10.70 12.42 25.51
C MET A 537 -11.28 11.76 24.24
N ALA A 538 -11.15 12.38 23.07
CA ALA A 538 -11.75 11.84 21.85
C ALA A 538 -10.86 11.97 20.61
N ARG A 539 -10.12 13.06 20.47
CA ARG A 539 -9.49 13.41 19.20
C ARG A 539 -8.00 13.06 19.16
N PRO A 540 -7.59 12.09 18.32
CA PRO A 540 -6.20 11.94 17.92
C PRO A 540 -5.81 12.97 16.84
N ARG A 541 -4.51 13.27 16.76
CA ARG A 541 -3.89 13.98 15.62
C ARG A 541 -2.56 13.33 15.27
N LEU A 542 -2.03 13.61 14.10
CA LEU A 542 -0.64 13.28 13.79
C LEU A 542 0.31 13.95 14.79
N MET A 543 1.36 13.23 15.18
CA MET A 543 2.45 13.79 15.98
C MET A 543 3.20 14.90 15.21
N THR A 544 3.73 15.89 15.92
CA THR A 544 4.74 16.78 15.34
C THR A 544 6.04 16.01 15.10
N LEU A 545 6.98 16.59 14.34
CA LEU A 545 8.28 15.96 14.11
C LEU A 545 9.02 15.66 15.43
N GLU A 546 9.06 16.62 16.36
CA GLU A 546 9.70 16.45 17.67
C GLU A 546 9.03 15.36 18.52
N GLU A 547 7.68 15.32 18.54
CA GLU A 547 6.94 14.27 19.26
C GLU A 547 7.20 12.89 18.66
N LYS A 548 7.22 12.81 17.32
CA LYS A 548 7.49 11.60 16.58
C LYS A 548 8.90 11.08 16.83
N GLU A 549 9.92 11.96 16.79
CA GLU A 549 11.31 11.58 17.05
C GLU A 549 11.46 10.95 18.44
N VAL A 550 10.91 11.59 19.47
CA VAL A 550 10.96 11.06 20.85
C VAL A 550 10.20 9.74 20.97
N PHE A 551 9.00 9.65 20.41
CA PHE A 551 8.17 8.46 20.56
C PHE A 551 8.72 7.26 19.78
N LEU A 552 9.21 7.48 18.56
CA LEU A 552 9.82 6.42 17.76
C LEU A 552 11.13 5.91 18.39
N ASP A 553 11.95 6.79 18.96
CA ASP A 553 13.14 6.35 19.70
C ASP A 553 12.78 5.44 20.88
N ILE A 554 11.75 5.80 21.66
CA ILE A 554 11.28 4.97 22.78
C ILE A 554 10.80 3.60 22.30
N ILE A 555 9.93 3.57 21.30
CA ILE A 555 9.27 2.32 20.89
C ILE A 555 10.21 1.40 20.11
N PHE A 556 11.11 1.96 19.29
CA PHE A 556 12.11 1.17 18.58
C PHE A 556 13.11 0.57 19.56
N ASN A 557 13.51 1.28 20.62
CA ASN A 557 14.34 0.68 21.68
C ASN A 557 13.61 -0.42 22.48
N ALA A 558 12.27 -0.38 22.53
CA ALA A 558 11.45 -1.39 23.19
C ALA A 558 11.05 -2.58 22.28
N SER A 559 11.42 -2.54 21.00
CA SER A 559 11.06 -3.53 19.99
C SER A 559 12.04 -4.70 19.96
N ASN A 560 11.57 -5.87 19.51
CA ASN A 560 12.43 -7.03 19.34
C ASN A 560 12.94 -7.11 17.90
N TRP A 561 14.15 -6.58 17.67
CA TRP A 561 14.82 -6.59 16.38
C TRP A 561 15.68 -7.83 16.14
N ALA A 562 15.85 -8.69 17.16
CA ALA A 562 16.56 -9.95 16.97
C ALA A 562 15.74 -10.86 16.06
N ILE A 563 16.35 -11.30 14.96
CA ILE A 563 15.76 -12.28 14.05
C ILE A 563 15.87 -13.64 14.74
N GLU A 564 14.84 -14.01 15.50
CA GLU A 564 14.67 -15.34 16.06
C GLU A 564 13.46 -15.99 15.39
N ASP A 565 13.71 -16.99 14.53
CA ASP A 565 12.63 -17.77 13.95
C ASP A 565 11.87 -18.52 15.04
N TYR A 566 10.55 -18.34 15.09
CA TYR A 566 9.70 -19.17 15.92
C TYR A 566 9.54 -20.52 15.22
N SER A 567 10.05 -21.59 15.81
CA SER A 567 9.80 -22.94 15.31
C SER A 567 8.54 -23.51 15.95
N LEU A 568 7.59 -23.94 15.13
CA LEU A 568 6.47 -24.79 15.54
C LEU A 568 7.01 -26.17 15.95
N GLU A 569 7.69 -26.29 17.10
CA GLU A 569 8.02 -27.59 17.68
C GLU A 569 6.71 -28.25 18.11
N LYS A 570 6.24 -29.23 17.32
CA LYS A 570 5.11 -30.09 17.65
C LYS A 570 5.27 -30.66 19.06
N LYS A 571 4.50 -30.16 20.02
CA LYS A 571 4.28 -30.81 21.31
C LYS A 571 3.24 -31.91 21.21
#